data_AF-A0A4S4LWI9-F1
#
_entry.id   AF-A0A4S4LWI9-F1
#
_cell.length_a   1.000
_cell.length_b   1.000
_cell.length_c   1.000
_cell.angle_alpha   90.00
_cell.angle_beta   90.00
_cell.angle_gamma   90.00
#
_symmetry.space_group_name_H-M   'P 1'
#
loop_
_entity.id
_entity.type
_entity.pdbx_description
1 polymer ?
#
loop_
_entity_poly.entity_id
_entity_poly.type
_entity_poly.pdbx_seq_one_letter_code
_entity_poly.pdbx_strand_id
1 'polypeptide(L)'
;MATAKEALWESGHDESVEVNQRALIDKVLARYSGEFTVFRELLQNSSDAASKRVEIHFETEAYLAHKNSENGEGPSGEWKLPDLKTTKVHQWSFKND
;
A
#
# COMPACT_ATOMS: atom_id res chain seq x y z
N MET A 1 -2.45 13.83 44.43
CA MET A 1 -3.40 13.47 43.37
C MET A 1 -2.71 12.55 42.35
N ALA A 2 -2.34 11.34 42.78
CA ALA A 2 -1.70 10.31 41.95
C ALA A 2 -2.46 8.96 42.02
N THR A 3 -3.64 8.92 42.64
CA THR A 3 -4.19 7.70 43.23
C THR A 3 -5.06 6.86 42.30
N ALA A 4 -5.51 7.37 41.15
CA ALA A 4 -6.44 6.64 40.27
C ALA A 4 -5.73 5.85 39.15
N LYS A 5 -4.66 6.40 38.57
CA LYS A 5 -3.88 5.74 37.51
C LYS A 5 -3.03 4.59 38.07
N GLU A 6 -2.43 4.79 39.24
CA GLU A 6 -1.61 3.80 39.94
C GLU A 6 -2.46 2.61 40.40
N ALA A 7 -3.65 2.86 40.96
CA ALA A 7 -4.58 1.80 41.37
C ALA A 7 -5.10 0.95 40.19
N LEU A 8 -5.34 1.57 39.02
CA LEU A 8 -5.76 0.86 37.81
C LEU A 8 -4.64 -0.04 37.26
N TRP A 9 -3.39 0.43 37.31
CA TRP A 9 -2.21 -0.35 36.93
C TRP A 9 -1.94 -1.53 37.89
N GLU A 10 -2.14 -1.36 39.21
CA GLU A 10 -1.99 -2.46 40.18
C GLU A 10 -3.08 -3.53 40.05
N SER A 11 -4.28 -3.17 39.57
CA SER A 11 -5.39 -4.10 39.34
C SER A 11 -5.42 -4.72 37.93
N GLY A 12 -4.52 -4.31 37.04
CA GLY A 12 -4.52 -4.72 35.63
C GLY A 12 -4.07 -6.17 35.48
N HIS A 13 -5.02 -7.08 35.29
CA HIS A 13 -4.72 -8.44 34.84
C HIS A 13 -4.21 -8.36 33.40
N ASP A 14 -3.03 -8.95 33.14
CA ASP A 14 -2.41 -9.01 31.82
C ASP A 14 -3.16 -10.06 30.98
N GLU A 15 -4.37 -9.71 30.53
CA GLU A 15 -5.17 -10.57 29.67
C GLU A 15 -4.59 -10.56 28.26
N SER A 16 -4.37 -11.75 27.71
CA SER A 16 -3.90 -11.89 26.33
C SER A 16 -4.96 -11.32 25.39
N VAL A 17 -4.63 -10.21 24.74
CA VAL A 17 -5.49 -9.60 23.73
C VAL A 17 -5.50 -10.51 22.50
N GLU A 18 -6.59 -11.26 22.34
CA GLU A 18 -6.81 -12.07 21.15
C GLU A 18 -7.54 -11.27 20.06
N VAL A 19 -7.19 -11.55 18.81
CA VAL A 19 -7.81 -10.92 17.64
C VAL A 19 -8.69 -11.93 16.93
N ASN A 20 -9.98 -11.59 16.76
CA ASN A 20 -10.83 -12.32 15.84
C ASN A 20 -10.45 -11.98 14.39
N GLN A 21 -9.61 -12.84 13.81
CA GLN A 21 -9.03 -12.62 12.48
C GLN A 21 -10.09 -12.49 11.38
N ARG A 22 -11.17 -13.28 11.42
CA ARG A 22 -12.24 -13.22 10.42
C ARG A 22 -12.98 -11.89 10.48
N ALA A 23 -13.33 -11.44 11.67
CA ALA A 23 -13.96 -10.14 11.87
C ALA A 23 -13.04 -8.97 11.47
N LEU A 24 -11.72 -9.11 11.66
CA LEU A 24 -10.75 -8.11 11.22
C LEU A 24 -10.67 -8.04 9.70
N ILE A 25 -10.61 -9.19 9.02
CA ILE A 25 -10.61 -9.26 7.55
C ILE A 25 -11.88 -8.61 6.99
N ASP A 26 -13.06 -8.94 7.53
CA ASP A 26 -14.32 -8.38 7.06
C ASP A 26 -14.37 -6.85 7.22
N LYS A 27 -13.83 -6.31 8.32
CA LYS A 27 -13.69 -4.87 8.53
C LYS A 27 -12.77 -4.21 7.50
N VAL A 28 -11.65 -4.85 7.19
CA VAL A 28 -10.70 -4.36 6.18
C VAL A 28 -11.36 -4.37 4.80
N LEU A 29 -11.95 -5.50 4.40
CA LEU A 29 -12.62 -5.62 3.10
C LEU A 29 -13.78 -4.63 2.96
N ALA A 30 -14.53 -4.35 4.02
CA ALA A 30 -15.58 -3.34 4.01
C ALA A 30 -15.01 -1.92 3.80
N ARG A 31 -13.89 -1.58 4.45
CA ARG A 31 -13.24 -0.27 4.32
C ARG A 31 -12.64 -0.04 2.94
N TYR A 32 -12.11 -1.08 2.29
CA TYR A 32 -11.49 -1.00 0.96
C TYR A 32 -12.38 -1.55 -0.16
N SER A 33 -13.70 -1.59 0.03
CA SER A 33 -14.66 -2.21 -0.88
C SER A 33 -14.87 -1.48 -2.22
N GLY A 34 -14.51 -0.20 -2.30
CA GLY A 34 -14.66 0.60 -3.53
C GLY A 34 -13.44 0.53 -4.45
N GLU A 35 -13.67 0.71 -5.75
CA GLU A 35 -12.58 0.89 -6.71
C GLU A 35 -11.67 2.05 -6.30
N PHE A 36 -10.36 1.85 -6.48
CA PHE A 36 -9.32 2.83 -6.18
C PHE A 36 -9.23 3.27 -4.69
N THR A 37 -9.96 2.63 -3.77
CA THR A 37 -9.95 2.99 -2.33
C THR A 37 -8.58 2.80 -1.70
N VAL A 38 -7.87 1.75 -2.13
CA VAL A 38 -6.48 1.50 -1.70
C VAL A 38 -5.58 2.69 -2.02
N PHE A 39 -5.70 3.31 -3.21
CA PHE A 39 -4.88 4.46 -3.58
C PHE A 39 -5.16 5.70 -2.73
N ARG A 40 -6.43 5.93 -2.37
CA ARG A 40 -6.81 7.07 -1.49
C ARG A 40 -6.20 6.92 -0.11
N GLU A 41 -6.16 5.71 0.42
CA GLU A 41 -5.67 5.43 1.76
C GLU A 41 -4.13 5.47 1.79
N LEU A 42 -3.45 5.00 0.72
CA LEU A 42 -2.00 5.18 0.57
C LEU A 42 -1.60 6.67 0.45
N LEU A 43 -2.42 7.49 -0.24
CA LEU A 43 -2.22 8.93 -0.30
C LEU A 43 -2.40 9.60 1.06
N GLN A 44 -3.41 9.20 1.83
CA GLN A 44 -3.59 9.67 3.21
C GLN A 44 -2.38 9.30 4.07
N ASN A 45 -1.93 8.03 4.02
CA ASN A 45 -0.74 7.58 4.74
C ASN A 45 0.51 8.41 4.37
N SER A 46 0.63 8.80 3.10
CA SER A 46 1.73 9.66 2.64
C SER A 46 1.63 11.08 3.21
N SER A 47 0.42 11.63 3.28
CA SER A 47 0.16 12.93 3.91
C SER A 47 0.47 12.88 5.41
N ASP A 48 0.04 11.83 6.10
CA ASP A 48 0.30 11.62 7.54
C ASP A 48 1.80 11.45 7.84
N ALA A 49 2.54 10.85 6.90
CA ALA A 49 4.00 10.76 6.94
C ALA A 49 4.72 12.06 6.51
N ALA A 50 3.97 13.13 6.19
CA ALA A 50 4.49 14.39 5.68
C ALA A 50 5.38 14.25 4.43
N SER A 51 5.07 13.27 3.57
CA SER A 51 5.77 13.07 2.30
C SER A 51 5.61 14.27 1.37
N LYS A 52 6.69 14.62 0.68
CA LYS A 52 6.75 15.75 -0.27
C LYS A 52 6.37 15.32 -1.68
N ARG A 53 6.53 14.03 -2.00
CA ARG A 53 6.24 13.46 -3.30
C ARG A 53 5.61 12.09 -3.15
N VAL A 54 4.66 11.79 -4.02
CA VAL A 54 4.05 10.47 -4.18
C VAL A 54 4.08 10.09 -5.65
N GLU A 55 4.47 8.86 -5.92
CA GLU A 55 4.54 8.28 -7.26
C GLU A 55 3.81 6.93 -7.27
N ILE A 56 2.99 6.72 -8.29
CA ILE A 56 2.31 5.44 -8.55
C ILE A 56 2.77 4.97 -9.92
N HIS A 57 3.45 3.83 -9.97
CA HIS A 57 3.98 3.28 -11.22
C HIS A 57 3.14 2.06 -11.60
N PHE A 58 2.51 2.13 -12.78
CA PHE A 58 1.78 1.01 -13.36
C PHE A 58 2.67 0.29 -14.36
N GLU A 59 2.99 -0.96 -14.09
CA GLU A 59 3.94 -1.75 -14.86
C GLU A 59 3.18 -2.81 -15.69
N THR A 60 3.48 -2.86 -16.99
CA THR A 60 2.93 -3.86 -17.91
C THR A 60 3.83 -5.09 -17.95
N GLU A 61 3.29 -6.23 -18.35
CA GLU A 61 4.06 -7.47 -18.46
C GLU A 61 5.25 -7.34 -19.42
N ALA A 62 5.06 -6.65 -20.55
CA ALA A 62 6.13 -6.35 -21.49
C ALA A 62 7.25 -5.51 -20.83
N TYR A 63 6.89 -4.47 -20.08
CA TYR A 63 7.85 -3.65 -19.35
C TYR A 63 8.66 -4.48 -18.35
N LEU A 64 8.01 -5.41 -17.62
CA LEU A 64 8.69 -6.28 -16.66
C LEU A 64 9.62 -7.29 -17.32
N ALA A 65 9.19 -7.89 -18.44
CA ALA A 65 10.02 -8.81 -19.21
C ALA A 65 11.31 -8.14 -19.69
N HIS A 66 11.22 -6.87 -20.14
CA HIS A 66 12.39 -6.06 -20.50
C HIS A 66 13.23 -5.69 -19.28
N LYS A 67 12.62 -5.20 -18.20
CA LYS A 67 13.33 -4.82 -16.95
C LYS A 67 14.15 -5.96 -16.35
N ASN A 68 13.66 -7.20 -16.45
CA ASN A 68 14.38 -8.38 -15.97
C ASN A 68 15.47 -8.86 -16.94
N SER A 69 15.38 -8.48 -18.22
CA SER A 69 16.35 -8.84 -19.26
C SER A 69 17.50 -7.82 -19.36
N GLU A 70 17.26 -6.57 -18.96
CA GLU A 70 18.24 -5.49 -19.01
C GLU A 70 19.09 -5.40 -17.73
N ASN A 71 20.25 -6.04 -17.73
CA ASN A 71 21.43 -5.58 -16.98
C ASN A 71 22.15 -4.43 -17.74
N GLY A 72 21.40 -3.42 -18.21
CA GLY A 72 21.99 -2.13 -18.61
C GLY A 72 22.04 -1.76 -20.10
N GLU A 73 21.27 -2.38 -20.98
CA GLU A 73 21.12 -1.89 -22.37
C GLU A 73 19.67 -1.50 -22.62
N GLY A 74 19.38 -0.19 -22.58
CA GLY A 74 18.06 0.33 -22.93
C GLY A 74 17.67 0.02 -24.38
N PRO A 75 16.39 0.21 -24.74
CA PRO A 75 15.81 -0.35 -25.94
C PRO A 75 16.56 0.06 -27.21
N SER A 76 17.09 -0.93 -27.94
CA SER A 76 17.75 -0.78 -29.24
C SER A 76 16.76 -0.72 -30.43
N GLY A 77 15.49 -0.41 -30.17
CA GLY A 77 14.43 -0.25 -31.18
C GLY A 77 13.40 0.79 -30.77
N GLU A 78 12.61 1.28 -31.74
CA GLU A 78 11.53 2.25 -31.50
C GLU A 78 10.62 1.81 -30.35
N TRP A 79 10.69 2.52 -29.23
CA TRP A 79 9.78 2.31 -28.10
C TRP A 79 8.38 2.78 -28.50
N LYS A 80 7.52 1.85 -28.90
CA LYS A 80 6.12 2.14 -29.15
C LYS A 80 5.41 2.31 -27.80
N LEU A 81 4.94 3.53 -27.54
CA LEU A 81 4.16 3.82 -26.36
C LEU A 81 2.92 2.91 -26.30
N PRO A 82 2.67 2.23 -25.16
CA PRO A 82 1.48 1.40 -25.00
C PRO A 82 0.22 2.28 -25.01
N ASP A 83 -0.88 1.74 -25.54
CA ASP A 83 -2.17 2.40 -25.47
C ASP A 83 -2.71 2.35 -24.04
N LEU A 84 -2.76 3.51 -23.39
CA LEU A 84 -3.15 3.67 -21.99
C LEU A 84 -4.60 3.24 -21.69
N LYS A 85 -5.47 3.11 -22.70
CA LYS A 85 -6.87 2.73 -22.51
C LYS A 85 -7.10 1.22 -22.57
N THR A 86 -6.27 0.51 -23.33
CA THR A 86 -6.50 -0.90 -23.67
C THR A 86 -5.43 -1.83 -23.10
N THR A 87 -4.25 -1.28 -22.82
CA THR A 87 -3.15 -2.07 -22.25
C THR A 87 -3.44 -2.41 -20.81
N LYS A 88 -3.40 -3.70 -20.48
CA LYS A 88 -3.60 -4.18 -19.11
C LYS A 88 -2.37 -3.90 -18.25
N VAL A 89 -2.62 -3.35 -17.07
CA VAL A 89 -1.63 -3.28 -15.99
C VAL A 89 -1.39 -4.69 -15.46
N HIS A 90 -0.12 -5.08 -15.32
CA HIS A 90 0.25 -6.36 -14.72
C HIS A 90 0.47 -6.22 -13.22
N GLN A 91 1.21 -5.19 -12.81
CA GLN A 91 1.37 -4.83 -11.40
C GLN A 91 1.48 -3.32 -11.23
N TRP A 92 1.44 -2.86 -9.99
CA TRP A 92 1.70 -1.48 -9.65
C TRP A 92 2.56 -1.38 -8.40
N SER A 93 3.34 -0.31 -8.32
CA SER A 93 4.10 0.04 -7.13
C SER A 93 3.77 1.46 -6.68
N PHE A 94 3.92 1.72 -5.38
CA PHE A 94 3.68 3.01 -4.76
C PHE A 94 4.95 3.44 -4.04
N LYS A 95 5.38 4.68 -4.26
CA LYS A 95 6.55 5.28 -3.63
C LYS A 95 6.18 6.65 -3.08
N ASN A 96 6.60 6.94 -1.85
CA ASN A 96 6.50 8.25 -1.24
C ASN A 96 7.83 8.62 -0.57
N ASP A 97 8.23 9.89 -0.69
CA ASP A 97 9.47 10.46 -0.16
C ASP A 97 9.19 11.65 0.77
#